data_AF-A0A9W8NDM0-F1
#
_entry.id   AF-A0A9W8NDM0-F1
#
_cell.length_a   1.000
_cell.length_b   1.000
_cell.length_c   1.000
_cell.angle_alpha   90.00
_cell.angle_beta   90.00
_cell.angle_gamma   90.00
#
_symmetry.space_group_name_H-M   'P 1'
#
loop_
_entity.id
_entity.type
_entity.pdbx_description
1 polymer ?
#
loop_
_entity_poly.entity_id
_entity_poly.type
_entity_poly.pdbx_seq_one_letter_code
_entity_poly.pdbx_strand_id
1 'polypeptide(L)'
;MSRLIDRLPAPEKVREKKVIVLSRSRVGTFSLYQALQLLGYKSYHMAESVERGILHMAMLEEALRCKYLGAGKPYGKPEFDKWLADYDDNKTCQSEEGIELSKQDTVELAKKVKALSPRGRLLVAKLEDGFGWEQLCPFLGAPIPKTRYPRGNAPQEFQRLANEVLMPRIRRAGLVAVSAVLIPALSVGIWYYLKATRRH
;
A
#
# COMPACT_ATOMS: atom_id res chain seq x y z
N MET A 1 17.51 18.94 -6.65
CA MET A 1 16.46 19.04 -5.61
C MET A 1 16.63 17.88 -4.62
N SER A 2 16.38 18.08 -3.33
CA SER A 2 16.42 16.97 -2.34
C SER A 2 15.24 16.02 -2.57
N ARG A 3 15.49 14.70 -2.40
CA ARG A 3 14.46 13.66 -2.55
C ARG A 3 13.42 13.80 -1.43
N LEU A 4 12.19 13.40 -1.67
CA LEU A 4 11.09 13.40 -0.69
C LEU A 4 11.46 12.60 0.57
N ILE A 5 12.07 11.42 0.41
CA ILE A 5 12.55 10.60 1.55
C ILE A 5 13.51 11.36 2.47
N ASP A 6 14.34 12.26 1.91
CA ASP A 6 15.36 13.00 2.66
C ASP A 6 14.72 14.09 3.54
N ARG A 7 13.50 14.53 3.21
CA ARG A 7 12.77 15.60 3.93
C ARG A 7 11.87 15.09 5.07
N LEU A 8 11.57 13.80 5.08
CA LEU A 8 10.74 13.20 6.13
C LEU A 8 11.53 13.10 7.45
N PRO A 9 10.87 13.16 8.62
CA PRO A 9 11.54 12.90 9.88
C PRO A 9 12.13 11.48 9.91
N ALA A 10 13.26 11.30 10.60
CA ALA A 10 13.77 9.96 10.88
C ALA A 10 12.81 9.24 11.85
N PRO A 11 12.54 7.94 11.65
CA PRO A 11 11.73 7.18 12.58
C PRO A 11 12.47 7.05 13.92
N GLU A 12 11.73 7.17 15.02
CA GLU A 12 12.27 6.99 16.37
C GLU A 12 12.78 5.55 16.58
N LYS A 13 12.11 4.57 15.95
CA LYS A 13 12.50 3.17 15.96
C LYS A 13 12.13 2.49 14.65
N VAL A 14 13.04 1.64 14.15
CA VAL A 14 12.78 0.74 13.01
C VAL A 14 12.42 -0.63 13.56
N ARG A 15 11.25 -1.16 13.16
CA ARG A 15 10.86 -2.54 13.51
C ARG A 15 11.69 -3.53 12.71
N GLU A 16 12.22 -4.53 13.40
CA GLU A 16 12.91 -5.66 12.77
C GLU A 16 11.94 -6.44 11.88
N LYS A 17 12.36 -6.68 10.63
CA LYS A 17 11.58 -7.39 9.63
C LYS A 17 11.63 -8.88 9.92
N LYS A 18 10.49 -9.45 10.31
CA LYS A 18 10.38 -10.87 10.68
C LYS A 18 10.02 -11.77 9.50
N VAL A 19 9.21 -11.26 8.56
CA VAL A 19 8.70 -12.02 7.42
C VAL A 19 8.74 -11.11 6.21
N ILE A 20 9.29 -11.60 5.10
CA ILE A 20 9.28 -10.89 3.82
C ILE A 20 8.52 -11.74 2.81
N VAL A 21 7.42 -11.20 2.30
CA VAL A 21 6.62 -11.86 1.27
C VAL A 21 7.15 -11.45 -0.11
N LEU A 22 7.86 -12.38 -0.76
CA LEU A 22 8.46 -12.19 -2.08
C LEU A 22 7.56 -12.75 -3.19
N SER A 23 6.32 -12.30 -3.24
CA SER A 23 5.34 -12.73 -4.26
C SER A 23 4.81 -11.55 -5.07
N ARG A 24 4.24 -11.86 -6.24
CA ARG A 24 3.54 -10.89 -7.08
C ARG A 24 2.16 -10.57 -6.50
N SER A 25 1.50 -9.55 -7.05
CA SER A 25 0.09 -9.30 -6.74
C SER A 25 -0.78 -10.46 -7.23
N ARG A 26 -1.98 -10.60 -6.65
CA ARG A 26 -3.05 -11.50 -7.10
C ARG A 26 -2.81 -13.00 -6.91
N VAL A 27 -1.73 -13.38 -6.22
CA VAL A 27 -1.49 -14.75 -5.75
C VAL A 27 -1.81 -14.92 -4.26
N GLY A 28 -2.95 -14.37 -3.82
CA GLY A 28 -3.43 -14.53 -2.44
C GLY A 28 -2.75 -13.64 -1.40
N THR A 29 -2.00 -12.62 -1.83
CA THR A 29 -1.23 -11.71 -0.95
C THR A 29 -2.11 -10.97 0.06
N PHE A 30 -3.34 -10.61 -0.30
CA PHE A 30 -4.24 -9.92 0.63
C PHE A 30 -4.76 -10.86 1.73
N SER A 31 -5.09 -12.11 1.39
CA SER A 31 -5.41 -13.15 2.36
C SER A 31 -4.24 -13.40 3.32
N LEU A 32 -3.01 -13.45 2.78
CA LEU A 32 -1.80 -13.60 3.58
C LEU A 32 -1.56 -12.38 4.47
N TYR A 33 -1.79 -11.17 3.96
CA TYR A 33 -1.74 -9.93 4.73
C TYR A 33 -2.69 -9.97 5.95
N GLN A 34 -3.96 -10.35 5.74
CA GLN A 34 -4.93 -10.53 6.82
C GLN A 34 -4.52 -11.66 7.77
N ALA A 35 -3.98 -12.76 7.25
CA ALA A 35 -3.53 -13.89 8.04
C ALA A 35 -2.38 -13.50 9.00
N LEU A 36 -1.40 -12.74 8.49
CA LEU A 36 -0.30 -12.21 9.28
C LEU A 36 -0.80 -11.26 10.38
N GLN A 37 -1.80 -10.43 10.10
CA GLN A 37 -2.43 -9.58 11.13
C GLN A 37 -3.11 -10.39 12.23
N LEU A 38 -3.83 -11.46 11.87
CA LEU A 38 -4.43 -12.39 12.85
C LEU A 38 -3.37 -13.09 13.72
N LEU A 39 -2.17 -13.30 13.18
CA LEU A 39 -1.02 -13.82 13.93
C LEU A 39 -0.26 -12.73 14.72
N GLY A 40 -0.73 -11.48 14.70
CA GLY A 40 -0.16 -10.36 15.45
C GLY A 40 0.99 -9.61 14.76
N TYR A 41 1.23 -9.87 13.47
CA TYR A 41 2.22 -9.13 12.69
C TYR A 41 1.65 -7.79 12.21
N LYS A 42 2.51 -6.78 12.12
CA LYS A 42 2.18 -5.48 11.52
C LYS A 42 2.70 -5.45 10.08
N SER A 43 1.94 -6.07 9.18
CA SER A 43 2.27 -6.25 7.76
C SER A 43 2.02 -4.97 6.94
N TYR A 44 2.74 -4.83 5.83
CA TYR A 44 2.47 -3.78 4.85
C TYR A 44 1.76 -4.41 3.65
N HIS A 45 0.71 -3.78 3.17
CA HIS A 45 0.11 -4.16 1.89
C HIS A 45 -0.32 -2.90 1.16
N MET A 46 -0.61 -2.99 -0.15
CA MET A 46 -1.16 -1.86 -0.90
C MET A 46 -2.43 -1.28 -0.29
N ALA A 47 -3.16 -2.06 0.49
CA ALA A 47 -4.30 -1.59 1.27
C ALA A 47 -3.91 -0.45 2.22
N GLU A 48 -2.73 -0.53 2.86
CA GLU A 48 -2.20 0.53 3.73
C GLU A 48 -1.89 1.81 2.95
N SER A 49 -1.41 1.71 1.71
CA SER A 49 -1.19 2.90 0.86
C SER A 49 -2.51 3.58 0.48
N VAL A 50 -3.56 2.80 0.20
CA VAL A 50 -4.90 3.32 -0.08
C VAL A 50 -5.48 3.99 1.16
N GLU A 51 -5.32 3.37 2.32
CA GLU A 51 -5.86 3.85 3.59
C GLU A 51 -5.07 5.05 4.13
N ARG A 52 -3.75 5.00 4.17
CA ARG A 52 -2.88 6.04 4.76
C ARG A 52 -2.44 7.13 3.80
N GLY A 53 -2.75 7.00 2.51
CA GLY A 53 -2.81 8.12 1.58
C GLY A 53 -1.58 8.36 0.72
N ILE A 54 -1.54 9.57 0.14
CA ILE A 54 -0.74 9.98 -1.02
C ILE A 54 0.77 9.85 -0.79
N LEU A 55 1.24 9.97 0.46
CA LEU A 55 2.67 9.95 0.77
C LEU A 55 3.33 8.61 0.41
N HIS A 56 2.69 7.47 0.71
CA HIS A 56 3.25 6.17 0.36
C HIS A 56 3.34 5.96 -1.16
N MET A 57 2.37 6.50 -1.91
CA MET A 57 2.38 6.44 -3.37
C MET A 57 3.45 7.36 -3.99
N ALA A 58 3.62 8.57 -3.45
CA ALA A 58 4.68 9.48 -3.87
C ALA A 58 6.08 8.92 -3.61
N MET A 59 6.28 8.26 -2.47
CA MET A 59 7.52 7.57 -2.10
C MET A 59 7.82 6.37 -3.02
N LEU A 60 6.78 5.63 -3.38
CA LEU A 60 6.87 4.55 -4.37
C LEU A 60 7.30 5.07 -5.73
N GLU A 61 6.67 6.14 -6.21
CA GLU A 61 7.01 6.77 -7.48
C GLU A 61 8.46 7.27 -7.48
N GLU A 62 8.86 8.04 -6.46
CA GLU A 62 10.22 8.58 -6.35
C GLU A 62 11.27 7.46 -6.38
N ALA A 63 11.04 6.36 -5.65
CA ALA A 63 11.95 5.21 -5.63
C ALA A 63 12.09 4.54 -7.01
N LEU A 64 10.99 4.41 -7.76
CA LEU A 64 11.01 3.84 -9.12
C LEU A 64 11.75 4.76 -10.09
N ARG A 65 11.50 6.06 -10.04
CA ARG A 65 12.18 7.07 -10.87
C ARG A 65 13.68 7.12 -10.59
N CYS A 66 14.09 7.09 -9.33
CA CYS A 66 15.51 7.08 -8.97
C CYS A 66 16.20 5.79 -9.46
N LYS A 67 15.54 4.63 -9.40
CA LYS A 67 16.13 3.35 -9.80
C LYS A 67 16.24 3.19 -11.32
N TYR A 68 15.19 3.54 -12.07
CA TYR A 68 15.08 3.20 -13.49
C TYR A 68 15.24 4.39 -14.43
N LEU A 69 15.02 5.62 -13.95
CA LEU A 69 15.03 6.83 -14.79
C LEU A 69 16.17 7.78 -14.43
N GLY A 70 17.08 7.40 -13.53
CA GLY A 70 18.22 8.25 -13.14
C GLY A 70 17.82 9.55 -12.44
N ALA A 71 16.59 9.65 -11.91
CA ALA A 71 16.06 10.89 -11.33
C ALA A 71 16.73 11.30 -10.01
N GLY A 72 17.63 10.46 -9.48
CA GLY A 72 18.35 10.69 -8.22
C GLY A 72 19.04 9.41 -7.76
N LYS A 73 19.68 9.47 -6.58
CA LYS A 73 20.31 8.29 -5.97
C LYS A 73 19.26 7.20 -5.71
N PRO A 74 19.44 5.97 -6.23
CA PRO A 74 18.56 4.84 -5.94
C PRO A 74 18.44 4.60 -4.43
N TYR A 75 17.25 4.18 -3.99
CA TYR A 75 17.03 3.86 -2.58
C TYR A 75 17.85 2.64 -2.19
N GLY A 76 18.59 2.76 -1.09
CA GLY A 76 19.24 1.65 -0.41
C GLY A 76 18.46 1.20 0.82
N LYS A 77 19.08 0.32 1.60
CA LYS A 77 18.52 -0.17 2.86
C LYS A 77 18.08 0.98 3.81
N PRO A 78 18.86 2.06 4.01
CA PRO A 78 18.46 3.15 4.92
C PRO A 78 17.18 3.86 4.48
N GLU A 79 17.00 4.11 3.18
CA GLU A 79 15.78 4.73 2.66
C GLU A 79 14.56 3.81 2.79
N PHE A 80 14.72 2.50 2.54
CA PHE A 80 13.64 1.53 2.73
C PHE A 80 13.30 1.28 4.20
N ASP A 81 14.31 1.24 5.09
CA ASP A 81 14.09 1.12 6.53
C ASP A 81 13.36 2.34 7.09
N LYS A 82 13.62 3.54 6.54
CA LYS A 82 12.91 4.77 6.91
C LYS A 82 11.48 4.78 6.39
N TRP A 83 11.27 4.42 5.12
CA TRP A 83 9.93 4.39 4.52
C TRP A 83 9.05 3.28 5.12
N LEU A 84 9.61 2.10 5.35
CA LEU A 84 8.91 0.91 5.86
C LEU A 84 9.23 0.65 7.34
N ALA A 85 9.64 1.68 8.08
CA ALA A 85 10.07 1.55 9.48
C ALA A 85 9.02 0.82 10.33
N ASP A 86 7.77 1.08 10.02
CA ASP A 86 6.59 0.59 10.71
C ASP A 86 6.03 -0.76 10.21
N TYR A 87 6.57 -1.33 9.13
CA TYR A 87 5.94 -2.44 8.42
C TYR A 87 6.89 -3.49 7.88
N ASP A 88 6.39 -4.70 7.58
CA ASP A 88 7.25 -5.87 7.37
C ASP A 88 7.49 -6.34 5.91
N ASP A 89 6.77 -5.91 4.86
CA ASP A 89 6.89 -6.45 3.46
C ASP A 89 6.42 -5.50 2.30
N ASN A 90 6.56 -5.80 0.97
CA ASN A 90 6.09 -4.90 -0.14
C ASN A 90 6.01 -5.46 -1.62
N LYS A 91 5.03 -4.92 -2.41
CA LYS A 91 5.01 -4.51 -3.86
C LYS A 91 4.34 -5.35 -5.00
N THR A 92 4.17 -4.74 -6.21
CA THR A 92 3.00 -4.78 -7.16
C THR A 92 3.27 -4.78 -8.70
N CYS A 93 2.22 -5.02 -9.55
CA CYS A 93 1.81 -4.34 -10.83
C CYS A 93 0.57 -5.05 -11.49
N GLN A 94 -0.24 -4.39 -12.35
CA GLN A 94 -1.35 -4.98 -13.15
C GLN A 94 -1.55 -4.32 -14.54
N SER A 95 -1.41 -5.09 -15.63
CA SER A 95 -1.97 -4.83 -16.97
C SER A 95 -2.10 -6.17 -17.74
N GLU A 96 -2.95 -6.26 -18.79
CA GLU A 96 -3.23 -7.51 -19.54
C GLU A 96 -2.03 -8.04 -20.34
N GLU A 97 -1.31 -7.18 -21.06
CA GLU A 97 0.01 -7.53 -21.65
C GLU A 97 1.02 -7.88 -20.54
N GLY A 98 0.87 -7.21 -19.40
CA GLY A 98 1.55 -7.51 -18.16
C GLY A 98 1.18 -8.87 -17.55
N ILE A 99 0.09 -9.55 -17.92
CA ILE A 99 -0.27 -10.86 -17.32
C ILE A 99 0.66 -11.94 -17.86
N GLU A 100 0.91 -12.00 -19.16
CA GLU A 100 1.77 -13.02 -19.76
C GLU A 100 3.25 -12.75 -19.43
N LEU A 101 3.68 -11.49 -19.51
CA LEU A 101 4.96 -11.03 -18.96
C LEU A 101 5.05 -11.34 -17.46
N SER A 102 3.99 -11.13 -16.69
CA SER A 102 3.95 -11.45 -15.26
C SER A 102 4.08 -12.95 -15.02
N LYS A 103 3.53 -13.83 -15.87
CA LYS A 103 3.72 -15.28 -15.70
C LYS A 103 5.20 -15.64 -15.84
N GLN A 104 5.85 -15.17 -16.90
CA GLN A 104 7.27 -15.40 -17.14
C GLN A 104 8.13 -14.81 -16.02
N ASP A 105 7.87 -13.55 -15.65
CA ASP A 105 8.50 -12.87 -14.53
C ASP A 105 8.25 -13.56 -13.20
N THR A 106 7.07 -14.15 -12.96
CA THR A 106 6.76 -14.86 -11.71
C THR A 106 7.59 -16.12 -11.62
N VAL A 107 7.75 -16.84 -12.73
CA VAL A 107 8.61 -18.02 -12.80
C VAL A 107 10.08 -17.60 -12.61
N GLU A 108 10.53 -16.52 -13.24
CA GLU A 108 11.89 -16.02 -13.10
C GLU A 108 12.18 -15.51 -11.68
N LEU A 109 11.24 -14.77 -11.09
CA LEU A 109 11.29 -14.30 -9.71
C LEU A 109 11.36 -15.49 -8.76
N ALA A 110 10.52 -16.52 -8.95
CA ALA A 110 10.55 -17.72 -8.13
C ALA A 110 11.91 -18.44 -8.24
N LYS A 111 12.51 -18.50 -9.43
CA LYS A 111 13.87 -19.04 -9.62
C LYS A 111 14.91 -18.23 -8.88
N LYS A 112 14.90 -16.89 -9.03
CA LYS A 112 15.83 -15.98 -8.34
C LYS A 112 15.69 -16.05 -6.83
N VAL A 113 14.47 -16.03 -6.30
CA VAL A 113 14.20 -16.14 -4.86
C VAL A 113 14.75 -17.46 -4.32
N LYS A 114 14.45 -18.59 -4.98
CA LYS A 114 15.00 -19.90 -4.59
C LYS A 114 16.53 -19.94 -4.61
N ALA A 115 17.16 -19.28 -5.58
CA ALA A 115 18.61 -19.24 -5.70
C ALA A 115 19.29 -18.33 -4.65
N LEU A 116 18.65 -17.22 -4.29
CA LEU A 116 19.21 -16.20 -3.41
C LEU A 116 18.85 -16.42 -1.93
N SER A 117 17.75 -17.11 -1.64
CA SER A 117 17.32 -17.36 -0.27
C SER A 117 18.16 -18.45 0.42
N PRO A 118 18.63 -18.21 1.66
CA PRO A 118 19.27 -19.24 2.46
C PRO A 118 18.34 -20.45 2.67
N ARG A 119 18.91 -21.67 2.66
CA ARG A 119 18.15 -22.90 2.92
C ARG A 119 17.46 -22.82 4.29
N GLY A 120 16.20 -23.24 4.36
CA GLY A 120 15.40 -23.22 5.60
C GLY A 120 14.76 -21.88 5.95
N ARG A 121 15.02 -20.80 5.20
CA ARG A 121 14.38 -19.47 5.40
C ARG A 121 13.36 -19.10 4.30
N LEU A 122 12.97 -20.06 3.47
CA LEU A 122 12.05 -19.86 2.36
C LEU A 122 10.90 -20.85 2.42
N LEU A 123 9.68 -20.34 2.54
CA LEU A 123 8.46 -21.09 2.29
C LEU A 123 7.98 -20.79 0.87
N VAL A 124 7.87 -21.83 0.03
CA VAL A 124 7.27 -21.71 -1.30
C VAL A 124 5.86 -22.25 -1.23
N ALA A 125 4.89 -21.35 -1.28
CA ALA A 125 3.47 -21.69 -1.30
C ALA A 125 2.92 -21.53 -2.72
N LYS A 126 2.33 -22.59 -3.27
CA LYS A 126 1.50 -22.53 -4.47
C LYS A 126 0.05 -22.59 -4.06
N LEU A 127 -0.77 -21.68 -4.58
CA LEU A 127 -2.20 -21.66 -4.25
C LEU A 127 -2.94 -22.89 -4.78
N GLU A 128 -2.48 -23.43 -5.91
CA GLU A 128 -3.02 -24.63 -6.56
C GLU A 128 -2.94 -25.87 -5.65
N ASP A 129 -1.84 -25.99 -4.90
CA ASP A 129 -1.59 -27.10 -3.96
C ASP A 129 -2.34 -26.92 -2.63
N GLY A 130 -3.09 -25.82 -2.50
CA GLY A 130 -3.68 -25.38 -1.25
C GLY A 130 -2.69 -24.59 -0.38
N PHE A 131 -3.18 -23.51 0.22
CA PHE A 131 -2.41 -22.69 1.15
C PHE A 131 -3.30 -22.21 2.29
N GLY A 132 -2.81 -22.33 3.53
CA GLY A 132 -3.53 -21.94 4.73
C GLY A 132 -2.66 -21.97 5.99
N TRP A 133 -3.30 -22.08 7.15
CA TRP A 133 -2.60 -22.08 8.44
C TRP A 133 -1.60 -23.22 8.58
N GLU A 134 -1.93 -24.40 8.07
CA GLU A 134 -1.09 -25.61 8.19
C GLU A 134 0.27 -25.46 7.51
N GLN A 135 0.37 -24.65 6.46
CA GLN A 135 1.64 -24.34 5.79
C GLN A 135 2.33 -23.12 6.39
N LEU A 136 1.55 -22.10 6.76
CA LEU A 136 2.08 -20.81 7.22
C LEU A 136 2.61 -20.88 8.66
N CYS A 137 1.82 -21.40 9.58
CA CYS A 137 2.12 -21.37 11.01
C CYS A 137 3.39 -22.16 11.38
N PRO A 138 3.61 -23.39 10.90
CA PRO A 138 4.84 -24.12 11.17
C PRO A 138 6.10 -23.41 10.67
N PHE A 139 6.03 -22.78 9.49
CA PHE A 139 7.15 -21.99 8.96
C PHE A 139 7.47 -20.77 9.82
N LEU A 140 6.45 -20.12 10.37
CA LEU A 140 6.59 -18.95 11.25
C LEU A 140 6.87 -19.32 12.72
N GLY A 141 6.81 -20.59 13.09
CA GLY A 141 6.86 -21.03 14.50
C GLY A 141 5.69 -20.51 15.33
N ALA A 142 4.53 -20.27 14.71
CA ALA A 142 3.34 -19.75 15.36
C ALA A 142 2.30 -20.86 15.60
N PRO A 143 1.43 -20.76 16.63
CA PRO A 143 0.32 -21.68 16.80
C PRO A 143 -0.71 -21.52 15.69
N ILE A 144 -1.39 -22.60 15.32
CA ILE A 144 -2.48 -22.57 14.34
C ILE A 144 -3.73 -21.97 14.99
N PRO A 145 -4.30 -20.88 14.45
CA PRO A 145 -5.53 -20.29 14.96
C PRO A 145 -6.74 -21.21 14.73
N LYS A 146 -7.74 -21.13 15.61
CA LYS A 146 -9.04 -21.81 15.43
C LYS A 146 -9.92 -21.18 14.34
N THR A 147 -9.58 -19.97 13.91
CA THR A 147 -10.31 -19.26 12.86
C THR A 147 -9.99 -19.81 11.48
N ARG A 148 -10.94 -19.74 10.54
CA ARG A 148 -10.68 -20.11 9.14
C ARG A 148 -9.59 -19.21 8.54
N TYR A 149 -8.74 -19.78 7.68
CA TYR A 149 -7.77 -18.99 6.93
C TYR A 149 -8.49 -17.94 6.07
N PRO A 150 -8.05 -16.66 6.08
CA PRO A 150 -8.70 -15.60 5.32
C PRO A 150 -8.79 -15.91 3.83
N ARG A 151 -9.90 -15.53 3.21
CA ARG A 151 -10.08 -15.53 1.76
C ARG A 151 -10.51 -14.14 1.34
N GLY A 152 -9.53 -13.26 1.18
CA GLY A 152 -9.75 -11.86 0.87
C GLY A 152 -9.53 -11.51 -0.61
N ASN A 153 -9.85 -10.26 -0.95
CA ASN A 153 -9.79 -9.67 -2.29
C ASN A 153 -10.84 -10.24 -3.26
N ALA A 154 -12.03 -10.54 -2.76
CA ALA A 154 -13.22 -10.57 -3.61
C ALA A 154 -13.45 -9.15 -4.18
N PRO A 155 -13.93 -8.99 -5.42
CA PRO A 155 -14.26 -7.67 -6.00
C PRO A 155 -15.14 -6.81 -5.07
N GLN A 156 -15.99 -7.46 -4.27
CA GLN A 156 -16.87 -6.85 -3.28
C GLN A 156 -16.09 -6.15 -2.15
N GLU A 157 -14.95 -6.66 -1.71
CA GLU A 157 -14.11 -5.99 -0.70
C GLU A 157 -13.42 -4.75 -1.28
N PHE A 158 -13.04 -4.76 -2.56
CA PHE A 158 -12.52 -3.57 -3.23
C PHE A 158 -13.59 -2.48 -3.34
N GLN A 159 -14.83 -2.86 -3.72
CA GLN A 159 -15.97 -1.94 -3.73
C GLN A 159 -16.23 -1.36 -2.33
N ARG A 160 -16.13 -2.17 -1.28
CA ARG A 160 -16.28 -1.72 0.10
C ARG A 160 -15.20 -0.71 0.49
N LEU A 161 -13.93 -0.99 0.21
CA LEU A 161 -12.83 -0.05 0.48
C LEU A 161 -12.99 1.27 -0.29
N ALA A 162 -13.39 1.20 -1.56
CA ALA A 162 -13.68 2.39 -2.36
C ALA A 162 -14.81 3.23 -1.74
N ASN A 163 -15.88 2.58 -1.27
CA ASN A 163 -17.03 3.26 -0.66
C ASN A 163 -16.73 3.81 0.74
N GLU A 164 -15.95 3.11 1.56
CA GLU A 164 -15.67 3.50 2.96
C GLU A 164 -14.48 4.47 3.08
N VAL A 165 -13.50 4.41 2.18
CA VAL A 165 -12.28 5.22 2.26
C VAL A 165 -12.23 6.31 1.18
N LEU A 166 -12.42 5.93 -0.09
CA LEU A 166 -12.20 6.85 -1.22
C LEU A 166 -13.37 7.84 -1.38
N MET A 167 -14.61 7.35 -1.39
CA MET A 167 -15.78 8.21 -1.60
C MET A 167 -15.97 9.28 -0.53
N PRO A 168 -15.78 9.02 0.78
CA PRO A 168 -15.87 10.08 1.80
C PRO A 168 -14.78 11.14 1.63
N ARG A 169 -13.56 10.75 1.20
CA ARG A 169 -12.48 11.69 0.89
C ARG A 169 -12.82 12.56 -0.31
N ILE A 170 -13.33 11.97 -1.39
CA ILE A 170 -13.78 12.71 -2.59
C ILE A 170 -14.91 13.67 -2.23
N ARG A 171 -15.92 13.21 -1.47
CA ARG A 171 -17.04 14.06 -1.01
C ARG A 171 -16.55 15.22 -0.16
N ARG A 172 -15.64 14.97 0.79
CA ARG A 172 -15.07 16.02 1.64
C ARG A 172 -14.26 17.04 0.82
N ALA A 173 -13.45 16.58 -0.13
CA ALA A 173 -12.69 17.45 -1.02
C ALA A 173 -13.63 18.30 -1.89
N GLY A 174 -14.68 17.70 -2.44
CA GLY A 174 -15.71 18.40 -3.21
C GLY A 174 -16.43 19.46 -2.38
N LEU A 175 -16.84 19.13 -1.14
CA LEU A 175 -17.46 20.06 -0.20
C LEU A 175 -16.57 21.28 0.09
N VAL A 176 -15.28 21.06 0.32
CA VAL A 176 -14.30 22.14 0.57
C VAL A 176 -14.12 23.01 -0.68
N ALA A 177 -14.01 22.41 -1.87
CA ALA A 177 -13.88 23.16 -3.11
C ALA A 177 -15.13 24.01 -3.40
N VAL A 178 -16.32 23.44 -3.23
CA VAL A 178 -17.59 24.15 -3.43
C VAL A 178 -17.76 25.30 -2.43
N SER A 179 -17.47 25.07 -1.15
CA SER A 179 -17.60 26.12 -0.12
C SER A 179 -16.61 27.27 -0.33
N ALA A 180 -15.39 26.98 -0.79
CA ALA A 180 -14.39 27.98 -1.11
C ALA A 180 -14.81 28.92 -2.26
N VAL A 181 -15.75 28.51 -3.12
CA VAL A 181 -16.29 29.36 -4.20
C VAL A 181 -17.59 30.04 -3.78
N LEU A 182 -18.52 29.29 -3.18
CA LEU A 182 -19.84 29.81 -2.81
C LEU A 182 -19.77 30.86 -1.70
N ILE A 183 -18.95 30.66 -0.66
CA ILE A 183 -18.88 31.59 0.47
C ILE A 183 -18.39 32.97 0.03
N PRO A 184 -17.30 33.12 -0.74
CA PRO A 184 -16.89 34.42 -1.27
C PRO A 184 -17.94 35.03 -2.21
N ALA A 185 -18.52 34.26 -3.12
CA ALA A 185 -19.52 34.75 -4.06
C ALA A 185 -20.76 35.31 -3.34
N LEU A 186 -21.28 34.59 -2.34
CA LEU A 186 -22.39 35.05 -1.51
C LEU A 186 -22.01 36.26 -0.68
N SER A 187 -20.79 36.29 -0.12
CA SER A 187 -20.30 37.42 0.68
C SER A 187 -20.19 38.69 -0.16
N VAL A 188 -19.68 38.61 -1.40
CA VAL A 188 -19.64 39.71 -2.36
C VAL A 188 -21.05 40.15 -2.75
N GLY A 189 -21.95 39.20 -3.03
CA GLY A 189 -23.34 39.49 -3.36
C GLY A 189 -24.08 40.21 -2.24
N ILE A 190 -23.96 39.73 -1.00
CA ILE A 190 -24.54 40.35 0.19
C ILE A 190 -23.96 41.74 0.42
N TRP A 191 -22.64 41.90 0.32
CA TRP A 191 -22.01 43.21 0.46
C TRP A 191 -22.52 44.21 -0.59
N TYR A 192 -22.65 43.78 -1.85
CA TYR A 192 -23.18 44.61 -2.92
C TYR A 192 -24.64 45.00 -2.67
N TYR A 193 -25.48 44.04 -2.25
CA TYR A 193 -26.88 44.28 -1.89
C TYR A 193 -27.02 45.30 -0.75
N LEU A 194 -26.29 45.10 0.34
CA LEU A 194 -26.30 46.02 1.50
C LEU A 194 -25.78 47.41 1.15
N LYS A 195 -24.80 47.51 0.24
CA LYS A 195 -24.28 48.79 -0.24
C LYS A 195 -25.30 49.54 -1.11
N ALA A 196 -26.07 48.81 -1.93
CA ALA A 196 -27.10 49.39 -2.78
C ALA A 196 -28.30 49.92 -1.96
N THR A 197 -28.74 49.18 -0.94
CA THR A 197 -29.89 49.58 -0.11
C THR A 197 -29.59 50.71 0.87
N ARG A 198 -28.33 50.93 1.28
CA ARG A 198 -27.92 52.08 2.12
C ARG A 198 -27.75 53.41 1.37
N ARG A 199 -27.87 53.42 0.03
CA ARG A 199 -27.73 54.64 -0.80
C ARG A 199 -29.05 55.35 -1.08
N HIS A 200 -30.16 54.80 -0.61
CA HIS A 200 -31.48 55.43 -0.57
C HIS A 200 -31.77 55.89 0.86
#